data_AF-A0A6L9KXV0-F1
#
_entry.id   AF-A0A6L9KXV0-F1
#
_cell.length_a   1.000
_cell.length_b   1.000
_cell.length_c   1.000
_cell.angle_alpha   90.00
_cell.angle_beta   90.00
_cell.angle_gamma   90.00
#
_symmetry.space_group_name_H-M   'P 1'
#
loop_
_entity.id
_entity.type
_entity.pdbx_description
1 polymer ?
#
loop_
_entity_poly.entity_id
_entity_poly.type
_entity_poly.pdbx_seq_one_letter_code
_entity_poly.pdbx_strand_id
1 'polypeptide(L)' 'DIVRKRLEIYHAQTCPLMDYYAKWAATGDSNAPRYVKVAGTGGVESIRDAIFEALQH' A
#
# COMPACT_ATOMS: atom_id res chain seq x y z
N ASP A 1 0.55 5.10 26.23
CA ASP A 1 0.59 3.66 25.88
C ASP A 1 -0.28 3.21 24.70
N ILE A 2 -1.43 3.85 24.42
CA ILE A 2 -2.39 3.35 23.40
C ILE A 2 -1.90 3.48 21.95
N VAL A 3 -1.15 4.55 21.61
CA VAL A 3 -0.69 4.81 20.23
C VAL A 3 0.36 3.79 19.77
N ARG A 4 1.32 3.41 20.63
CA ARG A 4 2.32 2.37 20.30
C ARG A 4 1.66 1.02 20.06
N LYS A 5 0.70 0.65 20.90
CA LYS A 5 -0.03 -0.63 20.78
C LYS A 5 -0.85 -0.69 19.49
N ARG A 6 -1.42 0.44 19.03
CA ARG A 6 -2.08 0.52 17.72
C ARG A 6 -1.09 0.37 16.55
N LEU A 7 0.09 0.98 16.64
CA LEU A 7 1.15 0.83 15.64
C LEU A 7 1.67 -0.62 15.58
N GLU A 8 1.89 -1.27 16.72
CA GLU A 8 2.28 -2.68 16.77
C GLU A 8 1.23 -3.61 16.15
N ILE A 9 -0.05 -3.43 16.49
CA ILE A 9 -1.14 -4.22 15.91
C ILE A 9 -1.25 -3.97 14.40
N TYR A 10 -1.12 -2.72 13.96
CA TYR A 10 -1.12 -2.37 12.53
C TYR A 10 0.07 -3.04 11.81
N HIS A 11 1.28 -3.00 12.35
CA HIS A 11 2.40 -3.70 11.76
C HIS A 11 2.22 -5.23 11.76
N ALA A 12 1.64 -5.80 12.81
CA ALA A 12 1.44 -7.24 12.91
C ALA A 12 0.34 -7.78 12.00
N GLN A 13 -0.76 -7.04 11.79
CA GLN A 13 -1.94 -7.53 11.08
C GLN A 13 -2.06 -7.04 9.63
N THR A 14 -1.54 -5.86 9.30
CA THR A 14 -1.68 -5.28 7.96
C THR A 14 -0.49 -5.58 7.03
N CYS A 15 0.69 -5.85 7.58
CA CYS A 15 1.88 -6.20 6.80
C CYS A 15 1.72 -7.51 5.99
N PRO A 16 1.10 -8.59 6.53
CA PRO A 16 0.89 -9.82 5.76
C PRO A 16 -0.01 -9.64 4.54
N LEU A 17 -1.03 -8.76 4.65
CA LEU A 17 -1.97 -8.50 3.56
C LEU A 17 -1.31 -7.71 2.43
N MET A 18 -0.49 -6.71 2.77
CA MET A 18 0.30 -5.96 1.81
C MET A 18 1.24 -6.88 1.03
N ASP A 19 1.98 -7.73 1.74
CA ASP A 19 2.95 -8.65 1.12
C ASP A 19 2.27 -9.69 0.22
N TYR A 20 1.07 -10.15 0.58
CA TYR A 20 0.27 -11.05 -0.25
C TYR A 20 -0.06 -10.41 -1.60
N TYR A 21 -0.62 -9.19 -1.60
CA TYR A 21 -0.97 -8.49 -2.85
C TYR A 21 0.25 -8.06 -3.65
N ALA A 22 1.33 -7.64 -2.99
CA ALA A 22 2.58 -7.30 -3.67
C ALA A 22 3.19 -8.52 -4.39
N LYS A 23 3.18 -9.69 -3.74
CA LYS A 23 3.65 -10.94 -4.35
C LYS A 23 2.73 -11.40 -5.48
N TRP A 24 1.41 -11.30 -5.31
CA TRP A 24 0.45 -11.68 -6.33
C TRP A 24 0.54 -10.77 -7.57
N ALA A 25 0.72 -9.47 -7.40
CA ALA A 25 0.98 -8.56 -8.51
C ALA A 25 2.30 -8.91 -9.24
N ALA A 26 3.31 -9.42 -8.52
CA ALA A 26 4.59 -9.83 -9.10
C ALA A 26 4.53 -11.16 -9.86
N THR A 27 3.48 -11.99 -9.70
CA THR A 27 3.37 -13.26 -10.44
C THR A 27 2.95 -13.07 -11.89
N GLY A 28 2.49 -11.87 -12.29
CA GLY A 28 2.02 -11.59 -13.66
C GLY A 28 0.71 -12.31 -14.01
N ASP A 29 -0.02 -12.79 -13.00
CA ASP A 29 -1.33 -13.41 -13.17
C ASP A 29 -2.33 -12.35 -13.66
N SER A 30 -3.12 -12.68 -14.68
CA SER A 30 -4.10 -11.77 -15.27
C SER A 30 -5.19 -11.31 -14.30
N ASN A 31 -5.40 -12.06 -13.21
CA ASN A 31 -6.35 -11.72 -12.15
C ASN A 31 -5.71 -10.95 -10.99
N ALA A 32 -4.38 -10.77 -10.99
CA ALA A 32 -3.71 -10.03 -9.93
C ALA A 32 -4.01 -8.52 -10.05
N PRO A 33 -4.42 -7.85 -8.96
CA PRO A 33 -4.61 -6.41 -8.98
C PRO A 33 -3.26 -5.71 -9.16
N ARG A 34 -3.25 -4.57 -9.85
CA ARG A 34 -2.07 -3.71 -9.93
C ARG A 34 -1.72 -3.19 -8.53
N TYR A 35 -0.58 -3.64 -8.00
CA TYR A 35 -0.08 -3.17 -6.72
C TYR A 35 0.70 -1.86 -6.91
N VAL A 36 0.19 -0.77 -6.32
CA VAL A 36 0.83 0.55 -6.33
C VAL A 36 1.22 0.91 -4.89
N LYS A 37 2.50 1.24 -4.68
CA LYS A 37 3.00 1.78 -3.41
C LYS A 37 3.29 3.26 -3.56
N VAL A 38 2.50 4.11 -2.92
CA VAL A 38 2.72 5.56 -2.87
C VAL A 38 3.34 5.94 -1.52
N ALA A 39 4.37 6.78 -1.54
CA ALA A 39 4.98 7.28 -0.31
C ALA A 39 4.02 8.25 0.39
N GLY A 40 3.63 7.94 1.64
CA GLY A 40 2.73 8.79 2.44
C GLY A 40 3.41 10.00 3.10
N THR A 41 4.66 10.31 2.73
CA THR A 41 5.44 11.42 3.31
C THR A 41 5.52 12.56 2.30
N GLY A 42 4.81 13.67 2.57
CA GLY A 42 4.81 14.83 1.68
C GLY A 42 3.54 15.68 1.82
N GLY A 43 3.32 16.58 0.86
CA GLY A 43 2.08 17.35 0.75
C GLY A 43 0.91 16.49 0.28
N VAL A 44 -0.28 16.71 0.84
CA VAL A 44 -1.51 15.95 0.51
C VAL A 44 -1.81 15.97 -0.99
N GLU A 45 -1.67 17.13 -1.63
CA GLU A 45 -1.88 17.30 -3.07
C GLU A 45 -0.92 16.44 -3.90
N SER A 46 0.37 16.40 -3.53
CA SER A 46 1.37 15.56 -4.22
C SER A 46 1.09 14.07 -4.07
N ILE A 47 0.59 13.64 -2.90
CA ILE A 47 0.21 12.24 -2.67
C ILE A 47 -1.03 11.90 -3.51
N ARG A 48 -2.02 12.79 -3.58
CA ARG A 48 -3.22 12.63 -4.41
C ARG A 48 -2.84 12.46 -5.88
N ASP A 49 -2.01 13.35 -6.39
CA ASP A 49 -1.63 13.34 -7.81
C ASP A 49 -0.84 12.06 -8.16
N ALA A 50 0.07 11.61 -7.28
CA ALA A 50 0.78 10.34 -7.44
C ALA A 50 -0.14 9.10 -7.43
N ILE A 51 -1.22 9.12 -6.63
CA ILE A 51 -2.23 8.04 -6.64
C ILE A 51 -2.98 8.04 -7.98
N PHE A 52 -3.41 9.19 -8.48
CA PHE A 52 -4.14 9.27 -9.74
C PHE A 52 -3.26 8.89 -10.94
N GLU A 53 -2.00 9.32 -10.96
CA GLU A 53 -1.04 8.93 -11.99
C GLU A 53 -0.88 7.40 -12.06
N ALA A 54 -0.79 6.75 -10.90
CA ALA A 54 -0.64 5.30 -10.84
C ALA A 54 -1.90 4.50 -11.26
N LEU A 55 -3.08 5.12 -11.27
CA LEU A 55 -4.35 4.52 -11.69
C LEU A 55 -4.65 4.72 -13.19
N GLN A 56 -3.99 5.67 -13.86
CA GLN A 56 -4.24 5.99 -15.27
C GLN A 56 -3.52 5.06 -16.27
N HIS A 57 -2.70 4.14 -15.78
CA HIS A 57 -1.94 3.18 -16.59
C HIS A 57 -2.36 1.74 -16.29
#